data_AF-A0A926Z711-F1
#
_entry.id   AF-A0A926Z711-F1
#
_cell.length_a   1.000
_cell.length_b   1.000
_cell.length_c   1.000
_cell.angle_alpha   90.00
_cell.angle_beta   90.00
_cell.angle_gamma   90.00
#
_symmetry.space_group_name_H-M   'P 1'
#
loop_
_entity.id
_entity.type
_entity.pdbx_description
1 polymer ?
#
loop_
_entity_poly.entity_id
_entity_poly.type
_entity_poly.pdbx_seq_one_letter_code
_entity_poly.pdbx_strand_id
1 'polypeptide(L)'
;MGNLTIISETGFPHAACLFEYAEIKIWCGFKPKIPKFPVFWGYVDHSDRAIYIKKSIRFEVPDRILQEAIAILEEKYTNRWFSICWGINCIDFAIEAARLCKLEVPARQKLLPCHLIDDLSKINNTSTRRLN
;
A
#
# COMPACT_ATOMS: atom_id res chain seq x y z
N MET A 1 17.82 8.14 1.12
CA MET A 1 16.42 8.55 1.26
C MET A 1 15.66 7.84 0.17
N GLY A 2 14.56 7.19 0.52
CA GLY A 2 13.79 6.36 -0.38
C GLY A 2 12.38 6.91 -0.58
N ASN A 3 11.55 6.14 -1.27
CA ASN A 3 10.19 6.52 -1.56
C ASN A 3 9.22 5.36 -1.35
N LEU A 4 8.09 5.67 -0.71
CA LEU A 4 6.90 4.86 -0.76
C LEU A 4 5.96 5.45 -1.81
N THR A 5 5.59 4.67 -2.82
CA THR A 5 4.52 5.02 -3.74
C THR A 5 3.31 4.13 -3.47
N ILE A 6 2.17 4.74 -3.16
CA ILE A 6 0.89 4.04 -2.97
C ILE A 6 0.08 4.20 -4.23
N ILE A 7 -0.51 3.11 -4.70
CA ILE A 7 -1.06 2.99 -6.04
C ILE A 7 -2.48 2.46 -5.96
N SER A 8 -3.37 3.07 -6.73
CA SER A 8 -4.62 2.47 -7.18
C SER A 8 -4.42 1.97 -8.61
N GLU A 9 -4.77 0.72 -8.85
CA GLU A 9 -4.58 0.06 -10.14
C GLU A 9 -5.88 -0.53 -10.70
N THR A 10 -5.88 -0.84 -12.01
CA THR A 10 -7.00 -1.50 -12.72
C THR A 10 -6.91 -3.03 -12.69
N GLY A 11 -5.74 -3.57 -12.32
CA GLY A 11 -5.50 -4.99 -12.14
C GLY A 11 -5.96 -5.51 -10.77
N PHE A 12 -5.36 -6.63 -10.35
CA PHE A 12 -5.56 -7.19 -9.01
C PHE A 12 -4.20 -7.49 -8.34
N PRO A 13 -3.91 -6.97 -7.13
CA PRO A 13 -4.80 -6.24 -6.22
C PRO A 13 -5.28 -4.89 -6.78
N HIS A 14 -6.26 -4.22 -6.15
CA HIS A 14 -6.71 -2.90 -6.64
C HIS A 14 -5.97 -1.73 -5.96
N ALA A 15 -5.26 -2.03 -4.88
CA ALA A 15 -4.33 -1.15 -4.19
C ALA A 15 -3.01 -1.89 -3.97
N ALA A 16 -1.89 -1.22 -4.26
CA ALA A 16 -0.55 -1.77 -4.13
C ALA A 16 0.43 -0.69 -3.67
N CYS A 17 1.62 -1.12 -3.28
CA CYS A 17 2.72 -0.27 -2.87
C CYS A 17 3.96 -0.58 -3.70
N LEU A 18 4.74 0.46 -3.95
CA LEU A 18 6.07 0.37 -4.50
C LEU A 18 7.04 1.04 -3.53
N PHE A 19 8.02 0.27 -3.06
CA PHE A 19 9.09 0.72 -2.18
C PHE A 19 10.37 0.89 -3.00
N GLU A 20 10.95 2.09 -2.98
CA GLU A 20 12.18 2.41 -3.68
C GLU A 20 13.23 2.91 -2.68
N TYR A 21 14.34 2.18 -2.49
CA TYR A 21 15.43 2.58 -1.60
C TYR A 21 16.74 1.91 -2.01
N ALA A 22 17.89 2.57 -1.79
CA ALA A 22 19.22 2.03 -2.13
C ALA A 22 19.30 1.30 -3.49
N GLU A 23 18.72 1.90 -4.55
CA GLU A 23 18.63 1.34 -5.93
C GLU A 23 17.73 0.10 -6.09
N ILE A 24 17.08 -0.34 -5.02
CA ILE A 24 16.13 -1.44 -5.01
C ILE A 24 14.72 -0.90 -5.28
N LYS A 25 13.95 -1.64 -6.08
CA LYS A 25 12.55 -1.39 -6.34
C LYS A 25 11.73 -2.65 -6.02
N ILE A 26 10.90 -2.57 -4.98
CA ILE A 26 10.08 -3.70 -4.51
C ILE A 26 8.61 -3.34 -4.65
N TRP A 27 7.91 -4.13 -5.45
CA TRP A 27 6.46 -4.13 -5.50
C TRP A 27 5.91 -4.98 -4.36
N CYS A 28 4.88 -4.49 -3.69
CA CYS A 28 4.15 -5.26 -2.68
C CYS A 28 2.65 -4.97 -2.81
N GLY A 29 1.83 -6.00 -2.86
CA GLY A 29 0.38 -5.86 -2.77
C GLY A 29 -0.27 -7.12 -2.21
N PHE A 30 -1.40 -6.99 -1.52
CA PHE A 30 -2.04 -8.14 -0.89
C PHE A 30 -3.19 -8.69 -1.73
N LYS A 31 -3.13 -9.97 -2.12
CA LYS A 31 -4.19 -10.65 -2.88
C LYS A 31 -4.40 -12.10 -2.44
N PRO A 32 -5.60 -12.68 -2.63
CA PRO A 32 -5.88 -14.10 -2.41
C PRO A 32 -4.99 -14.99 -3.31
N LYS A 33 -4.58 -16.15 -2.79
CA LYS A 33 -3.84 -17.18 -3.52
C LYS A 33 -4.62 -17.72 -4.72
N ILE A 34 -5.94 -17.79 -4.61
CA ILE A 34 -6.81 -18.12 -5.74
C ILE A 34 -7.33 -16.80 -6.33
N PRO A 35 -6.98 -16.49 -7.60
CA PRO A 35 -7.44 -15.27 -8.24
C PRO A 35 -8.96 -15.15 -8.23
N LYS A 36 -9.48 -13.94 -7.99
CA LYS A 36 -10.91 -13.61 -8.00
C LYS A 36 -11.76 -14.31 -6.94
N PHE A 37 -11.16 -15.07 -6.01
CA PHE A 37 -11.89 -15.55 -4.84
C PHE A 37 -11.95 -14.43 -3.81
N PRO A 38 -13.15 -13.92 -3.48
CA PRO A 38 -13.29 -12.74 -2.63
C PRO A 38 -12.92 -13.01 -1.17
N VAL A 39 -12.81 -14.29 -0.79
CA VAL A 39 -12.51 -14.76 0.56
C VAL A 39 -11.62 -16.00 0.47
N PHE A 40 -10.33 -15.87 0.77
CA PHE A 40 -9.37 -17.00 0.76
C PHE A 40 -8.06 -16.63 1.49
N TRP A 41 -7.18 -17.60 1.70
CA TRP A 41 -5.80 -17.31 2.11
C TRP A 41 -5.12 -16.38 1.10
N GLY A 42 -4.57 -15.27 1.58
CA GLY A 42 -3.82 -14.30 0.80
C GLY A 42 -2.31 -14.43 0.96
N TYR A 43 -1.62 -13.63 0.18
CA TYR A 43 -0.17 -13.52 0.16
C TYR A 43 0.24 -12.13 -0.34
N VAL A 44 1.50 -11.75 -0.06
CA VAL A 44 2.09 -10.54 -0.63
C VAL A 44 2.63 -10.83 -2.02
N ASP A 45 2.11 -10.10 -3.00
CA ASP A 45 2.47 -10.19 -4.40
C ASP A 45 3.55 -9.15 -4.73
N HIS A 46 4.62 -9.62 -5.38
CA HIS A 46 5.76 -8.81 -5.80
C HIS A 46 5.84 -8.58 -7.30
N SER A 47 4.77 -8.95 -8.03
CA SER A 47 4.73 -8.75 -9.49
C SER A 47 4.80 -7.26 -9.83
N ASP A 48 5.50 -6.91 -10.92
CA ASP A 48 5.52 -5.53 -11.41
C ASP A 48 4.12 -5.08 -11.80
N ARG A 49 3.66 -3.97 -11.21
CA ARG A 49 2.32 -3.41 -11.39
C ARG A 49 2.28 -2.18 -12.28
N ALA A 50 3.41 -1.78 -12.88
CA ALA A 50 3.54 -0.52 -13.61
C ALA A 50 2.45 -0.31 -14.69
N ILE A 51 2.11 -1.36 -15.43
CA ILE A 51 1.12 -1.28 -16.53
C ILE A 51 -0.32 -1.10 -16.06
N TYR A 52 -0.61 -1.35 -14.78
CA TYR A 52 -1.96 -1.30 -14.22
C TYR A 52 -2.24 -0.01 -13.44
N ILE A 53 -1.24 0.85 -13.24
CA ILE A 53 -1.38 2.07 -12.44
C ILE A 53 -2.47 2.97 -13.04
N LYS A 54 -3.50 3.24 -12.23
CA LYS A 54 -4.56 4.21 -12.55
C LYS A 54 -4.31 5.56 -11.88
N LYS A 55 -3.95 5.53 -10.60
CA LYS A 55 -3.57 6.71 -9.79
C LYS A 55 -2.45 6.29 -8.85
N SER A 56 -1.57 7.23 -8.50
CA SER A 56 -0.54 6.99 -7.50
C SER A 56 -0.22 8.27 -6.72
N ILE A 57 0.37 8.09 -5.54
CA ILE A 57 1.01 9.15 -4.77
C ILE A 57 2.34 8.64 -4.21
N ARG A 58 3.35 9.51 -4.19
CA ARG A 58 4.71 9.21 -3.75
C ARG A 58 5.05 10.05 -2.53
N PHE A 59 5.68 9.42 -1.55
CA PHE A 59 6.17 10.05 -0.32
C PHE A 59 7.64 9.70 -0.11
N GLU A 60 8.41 10.70 0.29
CA GLU A 60 9.81 10.53 0.68
C GLU A 60 9.87 9.94 2.10
N VAL A 61 10.59 8.84 2.26
CA VAL A 61 10.65 8.08 3.52
C VAL A 61 12.08 7.57 3.73
N PRO A 62 12.62 7.61 4.96
CA PRO A 62 13.93 7.04 5.26
C PRO A 62 14.02 5.55 4.86
N ASP A 63 15.12 5.17 4.21
CA ASP A 63 15.37 3.81 3.69
C ASP A 63 15.18 2.74 4.76
N ARG A 64 15.65 3.01 5.99
CA ARG A 64 15.46 2.12 7.14
C ARG A 64 13.99 1.84 7.44
N ILE A 65 13.14 2.87 7.40
CA ILE A 65 11.71 2.73 7.67
C ILE A 65 11.03 1.93 6.55
N LEU A 66 11.44 2.14 5.29
CA LEU A 66 10.93 1.35 4.16
C LEU A 66 11.28 -0.14 4.30
N GLN A 67 12.53 -0.45 4.66
CA GLN A 67 12.98 -1.82 4.88
C GLN A 67 12.22 -2.51 6.02
N GLU A 68 12.07 -1.82 7.16
CA GLU A 68 11.31 -2.33 8.31
C GLU A 68 9.83 -2.54 7.94
N ALA A 69 9.23 -1.61 7.18
CA ALA A 69 7.85 -1.70 6.74
C ALA A 69 7.60 -2.93 5.86
N ILE A 70 8.49 -3.22 4.89
CA ILE A 70 8.36 -4.41 4.03
C ILE A 70 8.40 -5.68 4.89
N ALA A 71 9.38 -5.82 5.79
CA ALA A 71 9.51 -7.01 6.62
C ALA A 71 8.24 -7.26 7.47
N ILE A 72 7.69 -6.20 8.08
CA ILE A 72 6.45 -6.29 8.88
C ILE A 72 5.25 -6.66 8.00
N LEU A 73 5.14 -6.09 6.80
CA LEU A 73 4.05 -6.40 5.87
C LEU A 73 4.13 -7.85 5.40
N GLU A 74 5.31 -8.33 5.03
CA GLU A 74 5.54 -9.73 4.63
C GLU A 74 5.08 -10.69 5.72
N GLU A 75 5.56 -10.48 6.95
CA GLU A 75 5.23 -11.33 8.09
C GLU A 75 3.72 -11.29 8.39
N LYS A 76 3.11 -10.11 8.40
CA LYS A 76 1.72 -9.92 8.82
C LYS A 76 0.70 -10.43 7.79
N TYR A 77 1.00 -10.32 6.50
CA TYR A 77 0.05 -10.60 5.43
C TYR A 77 0.28 -11.95 4.74
N THR A 78 1.47 -12.55 4.88
CA THR A 78 1.71 -13.91 4.40
C THR A 78 0.80 -14.89 5.12
N ASN A 79 0.09 -15.71 4.35
CA ASN A 79 -0.91 -16.65 4.87
C ASN A 79 -1.96 -15.98 5.76
N ARG A 80 -2.31 -14.71 5.49
CA ARG A 80 -3.43 -14.04 6.17
C ARG A 80 -4.71 -14.22 5.37
N TRP A 81 -5.86 -14.26 6.04
CA TRP A 81 -7.15 -14.35 5.35
C TRP A 81 -7.49 -13.05 4.63
N PHE A 82 -7.66 -13.12 3.31
CA PHE A 82 -8.13 -12.01 2.47
C PHE A 82 -9.67 -11.99 2.46
N SER A 83 -10.28 -10.81 2.61
CA SER A 83 -11.72 -10.59 2.48
C SER A 83 -12.06 -9.14 2.12
N ILE A 84 -12.91 -8.92 1.11
CA ILE A 84 -13.24 -7.57 0.60
C ILE A 84 -14.16 -6.78 1.55
N CYS A 85 -15.01 -7.45 2.34
CA CYS A 85 -16.04 -6.78 3.15
C CYS A 85 -15.92 -7.00 4.67
N TRP A 86 -15.38 -8.15 5.09
CA TRP A 86 -15.44 -8.58 6.49
C TRP A 86 -14.06 -8.89 7.07
N GLY A 87 -13.01 -8.46 6.39
CA GLY A 87 -11.65 -8.72 6.81
C GLY A 87 -10.64 -7.86 6.06
N ILE A 88 -9.42 -8.35 6.01
CA ILE A 88 -8.27 -7.64 5.50
C ILE A 88 -8.25 -7.74 3.97
N ASN A 89 -8.04 -6.62 3.28
CA ASN A 89 -7.93 -6.57 1.82
C ASN A 89 -6.72 -5.75 1.37
N CYS A 90 -6.61 -5.57 0.05
CA CYS A 90 -5.51 -4.80 -0.54
C CYS A 90 -5.46 -3.32 -0.11
N ILE A 91 -6.59 -2.72 0.25
CA ILE A 91 -6.65 -1.33 0.73
C ILE A 91 -6.12 -1.27 2.17
N ASP A 92 -6.47 -2.24 3.02
CA ASP A 92 -5.87 -2.37 4.36
C ASP A 92 -4.35 -2.47 4.30
N PHE A 93 -3.85 -3.28 3.35
CA PHE A 93 -2.43 -3.44 3.11
C PHE A 93 -1.76 -2.08 2.79
N ALA A 94 -2.33 -1.32 1.86
CA ALA A 94 -1.79 -0.02 1.48
C ALA A 94 -1.87 1.02 2.62
N ILE A 95 -2.95 1.01 3.41
CA ILE A 95 -3.08 1.87 4.60
C ILE A 95 -2.03 1.50 5.65
N GLU A 96 -1.82 0.21 5.88
CA GLU A 96 -0.82 -0.25 6.85
C GLU A 96 0.60 0.12 6.40
N ALA A 97 0.91 -0.02 5.10
CA ALA A 97 2.18 0.42 4.54
C ALA A 97 2.43 1.91 4.80
N ALA A 98 1.42 2.76 4.56
CA ALA A 98 1.48 4.19 4.85
C ALA A 98 1.76 4.46 6.34
N ARG A 99 1.03 3.77 7.23
CA ARG A 99 1.17 3.92 8.68
C ARG A 99 2.54 3.48 9.18
N LEU A 100 3.07 2.35 8.69
CA LEU A 100 4.41 1.87 9.01
C LEU A 100 5.48 2.88 8.57
N CYS A 101 5.24 3.54 7.43
CA CYS A 101 6.06 4.64 6.93
C CYS A 101 5.80 5.99 7.61
N LYS A 102 5.11 6.01 8.76
CA LYS A 102 4.84 7.20 9.59
C LYS A 102 4.01 8.28 8.89
N LEU A 103 3.27 7.91 7.85
CA LEU A 103 2.32 8.80 7.20
C LEU A 103 1.01 8.84 7.99
N GLU A 104 0.34 9.98 7.95
CA GLU A 104 -1.02 10.08 8.44
C GLU A 104 -1.97 9.36 7.48
N VAL A 105 -2.91 8.58 8.05
CA VAL A 105 -3.86 7.78 7.29
C VAL A 105 -5.30 8.18 7.61
N PRO A 106 -6.24 8.00 6.67
CA PRO A 106 -7.64 8.34 6.90
C PRO A 106 -8.23 7.58 8.10
N ALA A 107 -8.98 8.27 8.96
CA ALA A 107 -9.62 7.66 10.14
C ALA A 107 -10.69 6.61 9.79
N ARG A 108 -11.29 6.71 8.59
CA ARG A 108 -12.24 5.73 8.06
C ARG A 108 -11.64 5.05 6.84
N GLN A 109 -11.63 3.73 6.87
CA GLN A 109 -11.23 2.92 5.73
C GLN A 109 -12.16 3.17 4.54
N LYS A 110 -11.57 3.40 3.37
CA LYS A 110 -12.32 3.56 2.12
C LYS A 110 -12.43 2.22 1.41
N LEU A 111 -13.56 1.98 0.77
CA LEU A 111 -13.79 0.80 -0.07
C LEU A 111 -13.15 0.94 -1.47
N LEU A 112 -12.78 2.16 -1.87
CA LEU A 112 -12.28 2.45 -3.21
C LEU A 112 -10.81 2.90 -3.16
N PRO A 113 -9.90 2.19 -3.87
CA PRO A 113 -8.47 2.50 -3.87
C PRO A 113 -8.14 3.91 -4.35
N CYS A 114 -8.86 4.43 -5.35
CA CYS A 114 -8.62 5.78 -5.87
C CYS A 114 -8.86 6.87 -4.82
N HIS A 115 -9.85 6.69 -3.94
CA HIS A 115 -10.12 7.62 -2.86
C HIS A 115 -9.03 7.59 -1.78
N LEU A 116 -8.39 6.44 -1.56
CA LEU A 116 -7.24 6.35 -0.66
C LEU A 116 -6.10 7.27 -1.12
N ILE A 117 -5.80 7.29 -2.42
CA ILE A 117 -4.77 8.16 -3.00
C ILE A 117 -5.11 9.63 -2.77
N ASP A 118 -6.35 10.02 -3.06
CA ASP A 118 -6.82 11.40 -2.93
C ASP A 118 -6.78 11.87 -1.46
N ASP A 119 -7.14 11.00 -0.50
CA ASP A 119 -7.12 11.33 0.92
C ASP A 119 -5.68 11.41 1.47
N LEU A 120 -4.81 10.47 1.12
CA LEU A 120 -3.40 10.51 1.54
C LEU A 120 -2.70 11.77 1.02
N SER A 121 -3.03 12.18 -0.20
CA SER A 121 -2.56 13.45 -0.78
C SER A 121 -3.00 14.64 0.04
N LYS A 122 -4.30 14.75 0.36
CA LYS A 122 -4.84 15.88 1.12
C LYS A 122 -4.23 15.96 2.52
N ILE A 123 -4.13 14.85 3.22
CA ILE A 123 -3.69 14.84 4.62
C ILE A 123 -2.20 15.17 4.71
N ASN A 124 -1.36 14.44 3.97
CA ASN A 124 0.09 14.53 4.14
C ASN A 124 0.73 15.72 3.41
N ASN A 125 0.14 16.22 2.30
CA ASN A 125 0.65 17.44 1.65
C ASN A 125 0.27 18.73 2.41
N THR A 126 -0.79 18.70 3.22
CA THR A 126 -1.16 19.86 4.06
C THR A 126 -0.21 20.00 5.25
N SER A 127 0.27 18.88 5.79
CA SER A 127 1.24 18.85 6.90
C SER A 127 2.62 19.37 6.47
N THR A 128 3.05 19.17 5.22
CA THR A 128 4.30 19.74 4.67
C THR A 128 4.27 21.28 4.64
N ARG A 129 3.09 21.92 4.57
CA ARG A 129 2.98 23.39 4.60
C ARG A 129 3.07 24.01 5.99
N ARG A 130 2.99 23.22 7.08
CA ARG A 130 3.03 23.76 8.46
C ARG A 130 4.43 23.76 9.08
N LEU A 131 5.46 23.33 8.34
CA LEU A 131 6.85 23.27 8.81
C LEU A 131 7.80 24.23 8.06
N ASN A 132 7.26 25.20 7.31
CA ASN A 132 8.03 26.29 6.71
C ASN A 132 7.61 27.64 7.30
#